data_AF-A0A1A8VEA4-F1
#
_entry.id   AF-A0A1A8VEA4-F1
#
_cell.length_a   1.000
_cell.length_b   1.000
_cell.length_c   1.000
_cell.angle_alpha   90.00
_cell.angle_beta   90.00
_cell.angle_gamma   90.00
#
_symmetry.space_group_name_H-M   'P 1'
#
loop_
_entity.id
_entity.type
_entity.pdbx_description
1 polymer ?
#
loop_
_entity_poly.entity_id
_entity_poly.type
_entity_poly.pdbx_seq_one_letter_code
_entity_poly.pdbx_strand_id
1 'polypeptide(L)'
;EEHKHELDRMAKPDRFLYEMSRINHYQQRLQSLYFKKKFAERIAEIKPKVEALTKASKEVLHSKNLKQLLEVVLAFGNYMNKGHRGNAYGFKVSSLNKIADTKSSIDKNITLLHYLITILEKKYAKVLMFQNDLQSVPEAAKVNMTELEKDIGNLRSGLKSVESELEYQKKRPQEVGDKFVSVVSQFITVASFSFSDVEDSLTEAKELFLRAVKHFGEDASKMQPDEFFGIFDQFLQAFTEAQQENENIRKRKEEEERRAKMEAQLKEQREKERKARKAKANGEDDGGEFDDLVSALRSGEVFDKDLSKMKRNRKRINSQNNDSSRERPLMKLNF
;
A
#
# COMPACT_ATOMS: atom_id res chain seq x y z
N GLU A 1 -49.14 6.05 -38.96
CA GLU A 1 -50.54 6.52 -38.88
C GLU A 1 -51.55 5.47 -39.29
N GLU A 2 -51.10 4.40 -39.95
CA GLU A 2 -51.92 3.35 -40.56
C GLU A 2 -52.81 2.57 -39.57
N HIS A 3 -52.42 2.44 -38.31
CA HIS A 3 -53.18 1.67 -37.30
C HIS A 3 -53.74 2.52 -36.16
N LYS A 4 -53.88 3.85 -36.35
CA LYS A 4 -54.37 4.77 -35.31
C LYS A 4 -55.79 4.44 -34.80
N HIS A 5 -56.60 3.75 -35.60
CA HIS A 5 -58.00 3.44 -35.30
C HIS A 5 -58.20 2.11 -34.54
N GLU A 6 -57.14 1.33 -34.33
CA GLU A 6 -57.21 -0.01 -33.72
C GLU A 6 -56.40 -0.12 -32.42
N LEU A 7 -56.22 1.00 -31.72
CA LEU A 7 -55.40 1.12 -30.50
C LEU A 7 -55.73 0.08 -29.43
N ASP A 8 -57.00 -0.27 -29.28
CA ASP A 8 -57.46 -1.24 -28.28
C ASP A 8 -57.27 -2.71 -28.68
N ARG A 9 -56.92 -2.96 -29.95
CA ARG A 9 -56.63 -4.30 -30.47
C ARG A 9 -55.14 -4.56 -30.68
N MET A 10 -54.30 -3.55 -30.51
CA MET A 10 -52.85 -3.71 -30.61
C MET A 10 -52.28 -4.53 -29.45
N ALA A 11 -51.22 -5.29 -29.75
CA ALA A 11 -50.45 -5.96 -28.73
C ALA A 11 -49.79 -4.94 -27.78
N LYS A 12 -49.53 -5.35 -26.54
CA LYS A 12 -49.01 -4.45 -25.49
C LYS A 12 -47.72 -3.69 -25.88
N PRO A 13 -46.70 -4.31 -26.52
CA PRO A 13 -45.48 -3.60 -26.92
C PRO A 13 -45.74 -2.54 -27.98
N ASP A 14 -46.56 -2.85 -28.99
CA ASP A 14 -46.91 -1.92 -30.07
C ASP A 14 -47.73 -0.74 -29.55
N ARG A 15 -48.71 -1.01 -28.68
CA ARG A 15 -49.47 0.04 -27.99
C ARG A 15 -48.55 0.94 -27.16
N PHE A 16 -47.62 0.36 -26.40
CA PHE A 16 -46.66 1.15 -25.61
C PHE A 16 -45.80 2.08 -26.49
N LEU A 17 -45.19 1.55 -27.56
CA LEU A 17 -44.36 2.35 -28.47
C LEU A 17 -45.18 3.44 -29.16
N TYR A 18 -46.42 3.11 -29.55
CA TYR A 18 -47.34 4.11 -30.10
C TYR A 18 -47.59 5.23 -29.08
N GLU A 19 -48.03 4.92 -27.86
CA GLU A 19 -48.31 5.94 -26.84
C GLU A 19 -47.09 6.80 -26.52
N MET A 20 -45.90 6.19 -26.40
CA MET A 20 -44.65 6.93 -26.19
C MET A 20 -44.32 7.86 -27.37
N SER A 21 -44.56 7.41 -28.63
CA SER A 21 -44.32 8.22 -29.82
C SER A 21 -45.21 9.46 -29.92
N ARG A 22 -46.35 9.46 -29.22
CA ARG A 22 -47.26 10.62 -29.14
C ARG A 22 -46.71 11.72 -28.23
N ILE A 23 -45.78 11.39 -27.34
CA ILE A 23 -45.15 12.36 -26.44
C ILE A 23 -44.13 13.19 -27.25
N ASN A 24 -44.33 14.51 -27.29
CA ASN A 24 -43.41 15.43 -27.94
C ASN A 24 -41.99 15.28 -27.37
N HIS A 25 -41.00 15.07 -28.25
CA HIS A 25 -39.60 14.91 -27.86
C HIS A 25 -39.38 13.86 -26.76
N TYR A 26 -40.14 12.75 -26.80
CA TYR A 26 -40.07 11.66 -25.83
C TYR A 26 -38.63 11.26 -25.48
N GLN A 27 -37.79 11.05 -26.49
CA GLN A 27 -36.41 10.62 -26.32
C GLN A 27 -35.59 11.65 -25.53
N GLN A 28 -35.65 12.93 -25.89
CA GLN A 28 -34.90 14.01 -25.25
C GLN A 28 -35.40 14.26 -23.82
N ARG A 29 -36.72 14.18 -23.61
CA ARG A 29 -37.33 14.28 -22.27
C ARG A 29 -36.86 13.14 -21.36
N LEU A 30 -36.84 11.91 -21.87
CA LEU A 30 -36.38 10.75 -21.12
C LEU A 30 -34.88 10.83 -20.81
N GLN A 31 -34.06 11.23 -21.78
CA GLN A 31 -32.63 11.47 -21.60
C GLN A 31 -32.37 12.56 -20.56
N SER A 32 -33.10 13.67 -20.60
CA SER A 32 -33.00 14.76 -19.63
C SER A 32 -33.39 14.32 -18.22
N LEU A 33 -34.46 13.54 -18.10
CA LEU A 33 -34.89 12.96 -16.82
C LEU A 33 -33.84 12.01 -16.25
N TYR A 34 -33.28 11.13 -17.09
CA TYR A 34 -32.22 10.22 -16.69
C TYR A 34 -30.96 10.96 -16.24
N PHE A 35 -30.52 11.95 -17.04
CA PHE A 35 -29.37 12.78 -16.70
C PHE A 35 -29.56 13.50 -15.37
N LYS A 36 -30.70 14.17 -15.17
CA LYS A 36 -31.05 14.82 -13.90
C LYS A 36 -30.99 13.85 -12.72
N LYS A 37 -31.49 12.62 -12.87
CA LYS A 37 -31.47 11.60 -11.80
C LYS A 37 -30.05 11.12 -11.47
N LYS A 38 -29.17 11.02 -12.47
CA LYS A 38 -27.80 10.52 -12.31
C LYS A 38 -26.74 11.59 -12.03
N PHE A 39 -27.06 12.87 -12.18
CA PHE A 39 -26.11 13.97 -12.05
C PHE A 39 -25.41 14.00 -10.68
N ALA A 40 -26.17 13.93 -9.58
CA ALA A 40 -25.61 14.02 -8.24
C ALA A 40 -24.63 12.87 -7.91
N GLU A 41 -24.99 11.64 -8.30
CA GLU A 41 -24.15 10.44 -8.16
C GLU A 41 -22.83 10.61 -8.91
N ARG A 42 -22.88 11.02 -10.19
CA ARG A 42 -21.68 11.25 -11.01
C ARG A 42 -20.77 12.34 -10.44
N ILE A 43 -21.33 13.44 -9.95
CA ILE A 43 -20.55 14.50 -9.32
C ILE A 43 -19.88 13.99 -8.04
N ALA A 44 -20.59 13.20 -7.23
CA ALA A 44 -20.06 12.63 -5.99
C ALA A 44 -18.93 11.61 -6.25
N GLU A 45 -18.93 10.94 -7.40
CA GLU A 45 -17.84 10.03 -7.83
C GLU A 45 -16.61 10.79 -8.35
N ILE A 46 -16.82 11.93 -9.01
CA ILE A 46 -15.76 12.72 -9.65
C ILE A 46 -15.02 13.61 -8.65
N LYS A 47 -15.75 14.32 -7.77
CA LYS A 47 -15.15 15.31 -6.86
C LYS A 47 -14.00 14.74 -6.01
N PRO A 48 -14.13 13.56 -5.38
CA PRO A 48 -13.04 12.99 -4.59
C PRO A 48 -11.79 12.66 -5.41
N LYS A 49 -11.96 12.22 -6.67
CA LYS A 49 -10.83 11.93 -7.57
C LYS A 49 -10.05 13.21 -7.88
N VAL A 50 -10.75 14.31 -8.18
CA VAL A 50 -10.14 15.63 -8.42
C VAL A 50 -9.43 16.15 -7.17
N GLU A 51 -10.09 16.05 -6.01
CA GLU A 51 -9.53 16.49 -4.74
C GLU A 51 -8.27 15.70 -4.36
N ALA A 52 -8.26 14.38 -4.54
CA ALA A 52 -7.10 13.54 -4.31
C ALA A 52 -5.91 13.98 -5.17
N LEU A 53 -6.12 14.23 -6.46
CA LEU A 53 -5.07 14.74 -7.35
C LEU A 53 -4.51 16.09 -6.90
N THR A 54 -5.37 17.03 -6.53
CA THR A 54 -4.97 18.35 -6.05
C THR A 54 -4.14 18.26 -4.77
N LYS A 55 -4.64 17.49 -3.79
CA LYS A 55 -3.97 17.32 -2.49
C LYS A 55 -2.64 16.60 -2.64
N ALA A 56 -2.63 15.43 -3.29
CA ALA A 56 -1.40 14.65 -3.49
C ALA A 56 -0.34 15.45 -4.25
N SER A 57 -0.74 16.21 -5.28
CA SER A 57 0.18 17.08 -6.01
C SER A 57 0.80 18.17 -5.12
N LYS A 58 -0.02 18.81 -4.26
CA LYS A 58 0.47 19.81 -3.30
C LYS A 58 1.36 19.18 -2.24
N GLU A 59 1.00 18.02 -1.72
CA GLU A 59 1.74 17.24 -0.73
C GLU A 59 3.16 16.89 -1.22
N VAL A 60 3.28 16.26 -2.39
CA VAL A 60 4.60 15.87 -2.94
C VAL A 60 5.47 17.08 -3.30
N LEU A 61 4.87 18.20 -3.71
CA LEU A 61 5.60 19.43 -4.05
C LEU A 61 6.15 20.15 -2.82
N HIS A 62 5.43 20.11 -1.69
CA HIS A 62 5.74 20.94 -0.53
C HIS A 62 6.31 20.16 0.66
N SER A 63 6.29 18.83 0.63
CA SER A 63 6.87 18.02 1.71
C SER A 63 8.39 18.23 1.81
N LYS A 64 8.79 18.98 2.84
CA LYS A 64 10.20 19.17 3.19
C LYS A 64 10.83 17.87 3.69
N ASN A 65 10.04 17.01 4.33
CA ASN A 65 10.52 15.72 4.82
C ASN A 65 10.81 14.77 3.65
N LEU A 66 9.95 14.71 2.64
CA LEU A 66 10.21 13.96 1.41
C LEU A 66 11.48 14.48 0.71
N LYS A 67 11.65 15.79 0.61
CA LYS A 67 12.87 16.38 0.03
C LYS A 67 14.13 15.95 0.79
N GLN A 68 14.11 16.00 2.13
CA GLN A 68 15.25 15.58 2.95
C GLN A 68 15.52 14.07 2.83
N LEU A 69 14.46 13.25 2.75
CA LEU A 69 14.58 11.81 2.49
C LEU A 69 15.35 11.55 1.18
N LEU A 70 14.96 12.23 0.10
CA LEU A 70 15.59 12.08 -1.21
C LEU A 70 17.06 12.49 -1.19
N GLU A 71 17.43 13.52 -0.41
CA GLU A 71 18.82 13.93 -0.21
C GLU A 71 19.65 12.85 0.48
N VAL A 72 19.11 12.20 1.51
CA VAL A 72 19.78 11.07 2.19
C VAL A 72 19.94 9.88 1.24
N VAL A 73 18.90 9.56 0.47
CA VAL A 73 18.95 8.49 -0.55
C VAL A 73 20.02 8.80 -1.60
N LEU A 74 20.10 10.05 -2.07
CA LEU A 74 21.12 10.48 -3.04
C LEU A 74 22.52 10.30 -2.46
N ALA A 75 22.74 10.69 -1.20
CA ALA A 75 24.02 10.51 -0.51
C ALA A 75 24.41 9.04 -0.40
N PHE A 76 23.46 8.14 -0.09
CA PHE A 76 23.69 6.70 -0.06
C PHE A 76 24.07 6.16 -1.45
N GLY A 77 23.29 6.51 -2.47
CA GLY A 77 23.55 6.10 -3.85
C GLY A 77 24.93 6.53 -4.33
N ASN A 78 25.31 7.80 -4.10
CA ASN A 78 26.62 8.33 -4.47
C ASN A 78 27.77 7.66 -3.71
N TYR A 79 27.59 7.36 -2.42
CA TYR A 79 28.61 6.68 -1.63
C TYR A 79 28.78 5.21 -2.02
N MET A 80 27.68 4.50 -2.33
CA MET A 80 27.72 3.08 -2.67
C MET A 80 28.20 2.83 -4.11
N ASN A 81 27.83 3.70 -5.05
CA ASN A 81 28.12 3.53 -6.48
C ASN A 81 29.38 4.30 -6.96
N LYS A 82 30.37 4.51 -6.08
CA LYS A 82 31.60 5.29 -6.39
C LYS A 82 32.21 4.91 -7.76
N GLY A 83 32.65 5.92 -8.50
CA GLY A 83 33.15 5.79 -9.88
C GLY A 83 32.17 6.40 -10.88
N HIS A 84 32.12 5.88 -12.11
CA HIS A 84 31.25 6.42 -13.18
C HIS A 84 29.73 6.31 -12.90
N ARG A 85 29.32 5.47 -11.94
CA ARG A 85 27.91 5.34 -11.51
C ARG A 85 27.60 6.16 -10.25
N GLY A 86 28.55 6.93 -9.74
CA GLY A 86 28.40 7.89 -8.64
C GLY A 86 28.38 9.33 -9.16
N ASN A 87 28.43 10.31 -8.26
CA ASN A 87 28.35 11.76 -8.56
C ASN A 87 27.05 12.19 -9.25
N ALA A 88 25.94 11.51 -8.97
CA ALA A 88 24.62 11.93 -9.42
C ALA A 88 24.16 13.18 -8.65
N TYR A 89 23.47 14.08 -9.36
CA TYR A 89 22.79 15.24 -8.77
C TYR A 89 21.31 14.97 -8.46
N GLY A 90 20.79 13.84 -8.93
CA GLY A 90 19.42 13.40 -8.74
C GLY A 90 19.21 12.01 -9.35
N PHE A 91 18.04 11.44 -9.10
CA PHE A 91 17.65 10.13 -9.62
C PHE A 91 16.15 10.14 -9.96
N LYS A 92 15.74 9.22 -10.84
CA LYS A 92 14.32 9.02 -11.18
C LYS A 92 13.55 8.51 -9.98
N VAL A 93 12.35 9.02 -9.73
CA VAL A 93 11.56 8.66 -8.52
C VAL A 93 11.26 7.18 -8.42
N SER A 94 11.11 6.49 -9.56
CA SER A 94 10.97 5.02 -9.62
C SER A 94 12.14 4.26 -8.98
N SER A 95 13.30 4.90 -8.79
CA SER A 95 14.45 4.29 -8.10
C SER A 95 14.22 4.12 -6.60
N LEU A 96 13.26 4.83 -6.00
CA LEU A 96 12.86 4.65 -4.60
C LEU A 96 12.46 3.20 -4.31
N ASN A 97 11.69 2.60 -5.22
CA ASN A 97 11.20 1.23 -5.06
C ASN A 97 12.30 0.18 -5.23
N LYS A 98 13.48 0.57 -5.76
CA LYS A 98 14.66 -0.32 -5.89
C LYS A 98 15.55 -0.32 -4.65
N ILE A 99 15.30 0.56 -3.67
CA ILE A 99 16.11 0.62 -2.45
C ILE A 99 15.97 -0.69 -1.67
N ALA A 100 14.79 -1.32 -1.68
CA ALA A 100 14.55 -2.59 -1.00
C ALA A 100 15.27 -3.80 -1.64
N ASP A 101 15.70 -3.68 -2.90
CA ASP A 101 16.37 -4.75 -3.65
C ASP A 101 17.83 -4.93 -3.19
N THR A 102 18.44 -3.86 -2.68
CA THR A 102 19.82 -3.91 -2.21
C THR A 102 19.86 -4.54 -0.82
N LYS A 103 20.41 -5.76 -0.72
CA LYS A 103 20.51 -6.51 0.54
C LYS A 103 21.86 -6.27 1.23
N SER A 104 21.86 -6.33 2.55
CA SER A 104 23.07 -6.29 3.37
C SER A 104 23.94 -7.53 3.14
N SER A 105 25.25 -7.35 3.17
CA SER A 105 26.22 -8.45 3.12
C SER A 105 26.32 -9.24 4.43
N ILE A 106 25.85 -8.66 5.53
CA ILE A 106 25.90 -9.27 6.87
C ILE A 106 24.66 -10.15 7.11
N ASP A 107 23.49 -9.63 6.76
CA ASP A 107 22.20 -10.32 6.91
C ASP A 107 21.35 -10.07 5.66
N LYS A 108 21.06 -11.11 4.90
CA LYS A 108 20.29 -11.02 3.64
C LYS A 108 18.84 -10.60 3.86
N ASN A 109 18.33 -10.69 5.09
CA ASN A 109 16.99 -10.22 5.46
C ASN A 109 16.96 -8.70 5.64
N ILE A 110 18.09 -8.05 5.89
CA ILE A 110 18.18 -6.60 6.04
C ILE A 110 18.47 -5.96 4.69
N THR A 111 17.61 -5.03 4.28
CA THR A 111 17.75 -4.27 3.03
C THR A 111 18.36 -2.89 3.27
N LEU A 112 18.74 -2.19 2.19
CA LEU A 112 19.16 -0.80 2.27
C LEU A 112 18.02 0.10 2.79
N LEU A 113 16.76 -0.26 2.53
CA LEU A 113 15.60 0.46 3.06
C LEU A 113 15.52 0.35 4.59
N HIS A 114 15.71 -0.85 5.14
CA HIS A 114 15.81 -1.06 6.59
C HIS A 114 16.93 -0.22 7.22
N TYR A 115 18.09 -0.21 6.56
CA TYR A 115 19.22 0.58 7.02
C TYR A 115 18.95 2.08 6.93
N LEU A 116 18.35 2.56 5.85
CA LEU A 116 17.92 3.94 5.68
C LEU A 116 16.99 4.37 6.82
N ILE A 117 15.94 3.60 7.12
CA ILE A 117 15.01 3.87 8.22
C ILE A 117 15.75 3.99 9.55
N THR A 118 16.66 3.06 9.85
CA THR A 118 17.47 3.09 11.08
C THR A 118 18.31 4.37 11.18
N ILE A 119 18.86 4.85 10.05
CA ILE A 119 19.65 6.09 10.02
C ILE A 119 18.75 7.32 10.16
N LEU A 120 17.57 7.32 9.55
CA LEU A 120 16.59 8.39 9.70
C LEU A 120 16.12 8.50 11.15
N GLU A 121 15.81 7.40 11.82
CA GLU A 121 15.46 7.37 13.25
C GLU A 121 16.55 8.02 14.13
N LYS A 122 17.82 7.74 13.83
CA LYS A 122 18.94 8.22 14.65
C LYS A 122 19.35 9.66 14.36
N LYS A 123 19.28 10.10 13.11
CA LYS A 123 19.86 11.39 12.66
C LYS A 123 18.85 12.39 12.14
N TYR A 124 17.70 11.93 11.66
CA TYR A 124 16.70 12.74 10.97
C TYR A 124 15.28 12.39 11.45
N ALA A 125 15.05 12.36 12.77
CA ALA A 125 13.79 11.89 13.36
C ALA A 125 12.54 12.58 12.79
N LYS A 126 12.64 13.87 12.41
CA LYS A 126 11.54 14.61 11.76
C LYS A 126 11.16 14.04 10.39
N VAL A 127 12.13 13.50 9.64
CA VAL A 127 11.91 12.97 8.29
C VAL A 127 11.03 11.73 8.30
N LEU A 128 10.99 10.97 9.40
CA LEU A 128 10.07 9.82 9.53
C LEU A 128 8.60 10.23 9.36
N MET A 129 8.27 11.50 9.63
CA MET A 129 6.91 12.02 9.49
C MET A 129 6.53 12.32 8.03
N PHE A 130 7.41 12.07 7.04
CA PHE A 130 7.09 12.31 5.63
C PHE A 130 5.84 11.53 5.17
N GLN A 131 5.54 10.39 5.78
CA GLN A 131 4.33 9.63 5.47
C GLN A 131 3.05 10.42 5.82
N ASN A 132 3.12 11.25 6.87
CA ASN A 132 2.01 12.15 7.24
C ASN A 132 1.89 13.34 6.30
N ASP A 133 2.96 13.69 5.58
CA ASP A 133 2.91 14.75 4.57
C ASP A 133 2.27 14.27 3.27
N LEU A 134 2.11 12.96 3.06
CA LEU A 134 1.71 12.32 1.79
C LEU A 134 0.41 11.49 1.92
N GLN A 135 -0.51 11.93 2.77
CA GLN A 135 -1.71 11.15 3.11
C GLN A 135 -2.67 10.93 1.95
N SER A 136 -2.68 11.80 0.94
CA SER A 136 -3.61 11.71 -0.20
C SER A 136 -3.02 10.95 -1.39
N VAL A 137 -1.75 10.56 -1.32
CA VAL A 137 -1.04 9.84 -2.39
C VAL A 137 -1.69 8.48 -2.71
N PRO A 138 -2.10 7.64 -1.73
CA PRO A 138 -2.72 6.35 -2.04
C PRO A 138 -4.05 6.47 -2.80
N GLU A 139 -4.84 7.51 -2.52
CA GLU A 139 -6.07 7.81 -3.25
C GLU A 139 -5.77 8.31 -4.66
N ALA A 140 -4.81 9.23 -4.80
CA ALA A 140 -4.40 9.77 -6.10
C ALA A 140 -3.79 8.69 -7.02
N ALA A 141 -3.08 7.72 -6.46
CA ALA A 141 -2.53 6.57 -7.18
C ALA A 141 -3.61 5.66 -7.82
N LYS A 142 -4.87 5.79 -7.40
CA LYS A 142 -6.01 5.04 -7.96
C LYS A 142 -6.75 5.82 -9.04
N VAL A 143 -6.38 7.07 -9.30
CA VAL A 143 -7.11 7.95 -10.23
C VAL A 143 -6.62 7.73 -11.66
N ASN A 144 -7.48 7.16 -12.49
CA ASN A 144 -7.28 7.11 -13.94
C ASN A 144 -7.72 8.43 -14.58
N MET A 145 -6.77 9.22 -15.09
CA MET A 145 -7.05 10.53 -15.70
C MET A 145 -7.91 10.41 -16.97
N THR A 146 -7.71 9.38 -17.79
CA THR A 146 -8.46 9.19 -19.04
C THR A 146 -9.94 8.91 -18.77
N GLU A 147 -10.23 8.07 -17.77
CA GLU A 147 -11.60 7.80 -17.33
C GLU A 147 -12.25 9.06 -16.74
N LEU A 148 -11.52 9.77 -15.88
CA LEU A 148 -11.99 11.01 -15.28
C LEU A 148 -12.36 12.07 -16.33
N GLU A 149 -11.51 12.27 -17.34
CA GLU A 149 -11.78 13.20 -18.45
C GLU A 149 -13.01 12.78 -19.26
N LYS A 150 -13.18 11.47 -19.48
CA LYS A 150 -14.35 10.93 -20.17
C LYS A 150 -15.63 11.20 -19.39
N ASP A 151 -15.62 11.00 -18.07
CA ASP A 151 -16.79 11.25 -17.21
C ASP A 151 -17.17 12.73 -17.19
N ILE A 152 -16.18 13.62 -17.13
CA ILE A 152 -16.38 15.07 -17.26
C ILE A 152 -16.94 15.44 -18.63
N GLY A 153 -16.43 14.83 -19.71
CA GLY A 153 -16.95 15.00 -21.06
C GLY A 153 -18.42 14.57 -21.20
N ASN A 154 -18.78 13.44 -20.57
CA ASN A 154 -20.16 12.94 -20.52
C ASN A 154 -21.10 13.87 -19.73
N LEU A 155 -20.61 14.47 -18.63
CA LEU A 155 -21.37 15.49 -17.89
C LEU A 155 -21.57 16.76 -18.71
N ARG A 156 -20.50 17.26 -19.35
CA ARG A 156 -20.55 18.47 -20.19
C ARG A 156 -21.54 18.33 -21.34
N SER A 157 -21.43 17.23 -22.08
CA SER A 157 -22.32 16.94 -23.21
C SER A 157 -23.75 16.72 -22.76
N GLY A 158 -23.96 15.94 -21.69
CA GLY A 158 -25.29 15.71 -21.13
C GLY A 158 -25.97 17.00 -20.68
N LEU A 159 -25.25 17.89 -19.99
CA LEU A 159 -25.78 19.18 -19.55
C LEU A 159 -26.17 20.07 -20.75
N LYS A 160 -25.32 20.15 -21.77
CA LYS A 160 -25.64 20.87 -23.03
C LYS A 160 -26.88 20.31 -23.74
N SER A 161 -27.06 18.99 -23.75
CA SER A 161 -28.26 18.36 -24.31
C SER A 161 -29.52 18.74 -23.54
N VAL A 162 -29.45 18.78 -22.19
CA VAL A 162 -30.58 19.20 -21.35
C VAL A 162 -30.89 20.69 -21.55
N GLU A 163 -29.87 21.54 -21.66
CA GLU A 163 -30.02 22.97 -21.97
C GLU A 163 -30.68 23.19 -23.35
N SER A 164 -30.22 22.48 -24.37
CA SER A 164 -30.80 22.56 -25.72
C SER A 164 -32.27 22.14 -25.74
N GLU A 165 -32.62 21.07 -25.02
CA GLU A 165 -34.00 20.62 -24.90
C GLU A 165 -34.85 21.60 -24.09
N LEU A 166 -34.31 22.21 -23.03
CA LEU A 166 -34.99 23.26 -22.28
C LEU A 166 -35.34 24.45 -23.19
N GLU A 167 -34.40 24.91 -24.01
CA GLU A 167 -34.62 26.02 -24.94
C GLU A 167 -35.64 25.69 -26.03
N TYR A 168 -35.67 24.44 -26.50
CA TYR A 168 -36.74 23.96 -27.38
C TYR A 168 -38.10 24.01 -26.68
N GLN A 169 -38.22 23.45 -25.47
CA GLN A 169 -39.49 23.36 -24.75
C GLN A 169 -40.01 24.73 -24.28
N LYS A 170 -39.14 25.69 -23.98
CA LYS A 170 -39.53 27.08 -23.65
C LYS A 170 -40.24 27.80 -24.80
N LYS A 171 -39.95 27.44 -26.06
CA LYS A 171 -40.56 28.05 -27.25
C LYS A 171 -41.95 27.50 -27.55
N ARG A 172 -42.37 26.44 -26.84
CA ARG A 172 -43.68 25.80 -27.04
C ARG A 172 -44.73 26.40 -26.10
N PRO A 173 -46.02 26.40 -26.49
CA PRO A 173 -47.11 26.71 -25.58
C PRO A 173 -47.08 25.77 -24.36
N GLN A 174 -47.31 26.31 -23.16
CA GLN A 174 -47.39 25.48 -21.96
C GLN A 174 -48.65 24.62 -21.99
N GLU A 175 -48.47 23.32 -21.91
CA GLU A 175 -49.54 22.34 -21.83
C GLU A 175 -49.84 22.00 -20.35
N VAL A 176 -51.13 21.85 -20.02
CA VAL A 176 -51.54 21.51 -18.64
C VAL A 176 -50.97 20.14 -18.27
N GLY A 177 -50.17 20.09 -17.20
CA GLY A 177 -49.52 18.88 -16.72
C GLY A 177 -48.07 18.71 -17.17
N ASP A 178 -47.59 19.47 -18.16
CA ASP A 178 -46.18 19.45 -18.56
C ASP A 178 -45.34 20.35 -17.65
N LYS A 179 -44.57 19.71 -16.76
CA LYS A 179 -43.69 20.39 -15.80
C LYS A 179 -42.23 20.46 -16.24
N PHE A 180 -41.92 20.08 -17.49
CA PHE A 180 -40.54 19.97 -17.97
C PHE A 180 -39.76 21.28 -17.78
N VAL A 181 -40.26 22.39 -18.33
CA VAL A 181 -39.57 23.70 -18.26
C VAL A 181 -39.36 24.12 -16.81
N SER A 182 -40.36 23.98 -15.94
CA SER A 182 -40.28 24.36 -14.52
C SER A 182 -39.20 23.56 -13.78
N VAL A 183 -39.22 22.22 -13.88
CA VAL A 183 -38.31 21.34 -13.16
C VAL A 183 -36.89 21.40 -13.72
N VAL A 184 -36.75 21.43 -15.05
CA VAL A 184 -35.45 21.40 -15.73
C VAL A 184 -34.73 22.74 -15.61
N SER A 185 -35.45 23.87 -15.62
CA SER A 185 -34.83 25.18 -15.37
C SER A 185 -34.17 25.24 -14.00
N GLN A 186 -34.87 24.80 -12.94
CA GLN A 186 -34.31 24.74 -11.59
C GLN A 186 -33.10 23.81 -11.52
N PHE A 187 -33.18 22.65 -12.18
CA PHE A 187 -32.07 21.70 -12.24
C PHE A 187 -30.83 22.29 -12.91
N ILE A 188 -30.97 22.92 -14.09
CA ILE A 188 -29.84 23.51 -14.83
C ILE A 188 -29.13 24.55 -13.98
N THR A 189 -29.85 25.44 -13.29
CA THR A 189 -29.20 26.47 -12.45
C THR A 189 -28.24 25.85 -11.41
N VAL A 190 -28.67 24.79 -10.72
CA VAL A 190 -27.84 24.12 -9.71
C VAL A 190 -26.75 23.27 -10.36
N ALA A 191 -27.09 22.54 -11.43
CA ALA A 191 -26.19 21.64 -12.12
C ALA A 191 -25.05 22.38 -12.81
N SER A 192 -25.32 23.47 -13.51
CA SER A 192 -24.31 24.27 -14.20
C SER A 192 -23.33 24.90 -13.22
N PHE A 193 -23.81 25.43 -12.09
CA PHE A 193 -22.92 25.94 -11.03
C PHE A 193 -22.04 24.83 -10.45
N SER A 194 -22.64 23.71 -10.05
CA SER A 194 -21.89 22.59 -9.49
C SER A 194 -20.92 21.95 -10.49
N PHE A 195 -21.22 21.97 -11.79
CA PHE A 195 -20.36 21.41 -12.81
C PHE A 195 -19.19 22.36 -13.12
N SER A 196 -19.43 23.67 -13.18
CA SER A 196 -18.37 24.68 -13.35
C SER A 196 -17.32 24.57 -12.25
N ASP A 197 -17.74 24.45 -10.99
CA ASP A 197 -16.85 24.23 -9.83
C ASP A 197 -15.93 23.01 -10.01
N VAL A 198 -16.48 21.92 -10.58
CA VAL A 198 -15.71 20.69 -10.85
C VAL A 198 -14.74 20.88 -12.02
N GLU A 199 -15.14 21.60 -13.08
CA GLU A 199 -14.27 21.89 -14.22
C GLU A 199 -13.08 22.77 -13.81
N ASP A 200 -13.33 23.80 -13.01
CA ASP A 200 -12.30 24.70 -12.48
C ASP A 200 -11.33 23.92 -11.57
N SER A 201 -11.88 23.12 -10.64
CA SER A 201 -11.08 22.28 -9.75
C SER A 201 -10.22 21.26 -10.51
N LEU A 202 -10.75 20.65 -11.58
CA LEU A 202 -9.99 19.70 -12.40
C LEU A 202 -8.87 20.41 -13.16
N THR A 203 -9.11 21.63 -13.64
CA THR A 203 -8.09 22.42 -14.33
C THR A 203 -6.93 22.73 -13.38
N GLU A 204 -7.22 23.20 -12.17
CA GLU A 204 -6.20 23.41 -11.12
C GLU A 204 -5.45 22.10 -10.79
N ALA A 205 -6.18 21.00 -10.62
CA ALA A 205 -5.61 19.69 -10.30
C ALA A 205 -4.60 19.24 -11.37
N LYS A 206 -4.94 19.40 -12.65
CA LYS A 206 -4.05 19.05 -13.77
C LYS A 206 -2.81 19.91 -13.80
N GLU A 207 -2.94 21.22 -13.62
CA GLU A 207 -1.78 22.12 -13.61
C GLU A 207 -0.81 21.79 -12.47
N LEU A 208 -1.34 21.52 -11.27
CA LEU A 208 -0.55 21.11 -10.12
C LEU A 208 0.12 19.74 -10.34
N PHE A 209 -0.60 18.79 -10.91
CA PHE A 209 -0.06 17.48 -11.26
C PHE A 209 1.11 17.62 -12.24
N LEU A 210 0.93 18.36 -13.34
CA LEU A 210 2.00 18.58 -14.33
C LEU A 210 3.21 19.28 -13.71
N ARG A 211 2.99 20.21 -12.77
CA ARG A 211 4.06 20.85 -12.01
C ARG A 211 4.78 19.85 -11.11
N ALA A 212 4.07 18.96 -10.43
CA ALA A 212 4.64 17.90 -9.61
C ALA A 212 5.49 16.95 -10.47
N VAL A 213 4.96 16.44 -11.58
CA VAL A 213 5.68 15.55 -12.51
C VAL A 213 6.99 16.20 -12.98
N LYS A 214 6.95 17.47 -13.40
CA LYS A 214 8.15 18.22 -13.81
C LYS A 214 9.12 18.43 -12.66
N HIS A 215 8.64 18.70 -11.45
CA HIS A 215 9.47 18.91 -10.26
C HIS A 215 10.35 17.70 -9.96
N PHE A 216 9.82 16.49 -10.16
CA PHE A 216 10.53 15.23 -9.97
C PHE A 216 11.28 14.75 -11.22
N GLY A 217 11.37 15.57 -12.27
CA GLY A 217 12.16 15.28 -13.47
C GLY A 217 11.54 14.22 -14.40
N GLU A 218 10.23 14.00 -14.31
CA GLU A 218 9.50 13.08 -15.17
C GLU A 218 8.89 13.77 -16.40
N ASP A 219 8.57 13.00 -17.43
CA ASP A 219 7.98 13.53 -18.68
C ASP A 219 6.48 13.75 -18.52
N ALA A 220 6.11 15.03 -18.34
CA ALA A 220 4.73 15.47 -18.16
C ALA A 220 3.80 15.18 -19.35
N SER A 221 4.33 14.83 -20.53
CA SER A 221 3.51 14.45 -21.69
C SER A 221 3.08 12.98 -21.68
N LYS A 222 3.74 12.13 -20.89
CA LYS A 222 3.51 10.68 -20.87
C LYS A 222 3.00 10.19 -19.51
N MET A 223 3.45 10.82 -18.44
CA MET A 223 3.19 10.38 -17.08
C MET A 223 1.72 10.56 -16.70
N GLN A 224 1.06 9.47 -16.28
CA GLN A 224 -0.29 9.49 -15.74
C GLN A 224 -0.28 9.55 -14.19
N PRO A 225 -1.35 10.04 -13.53
CA PRO A 225 -1.37 10.16 -12.07
C PRO A 225 -1.27 8.83 -11.33
N ASP A 226 -1.94 7.79 -11.81
CA ASP A 226 -1.90 6.44 -11.26
C ASP A 226 -0.48 5.86 -11.29
N GLU A 227 0.26 6.07 -12.38
CA GLU A 227 1.67 5.70 -12.47
C GLU A 227 2.55 6.55 -11.54
N PHE A 228 2.42 7.87 -11.61
CA PHE A 228 3.27 8.80 -10.86
C PHE A 228 3.10 8.67 -9.35
N PHE A 229 1.86 8.78 -8.86
CA PHE A 229 1.57 8.63 -7.44
C PHE A 229 1.70 7.17 -6.99
N GLY A 230 1.49 6.20 -7.89
CA GLY A 230 1.75 4.79 -7.62
C GLY A 230 3.20 4.48 -7.23
N ILE A 231 4.17 5.21 -7.78
CA ILE A 231 5.57 5.10 -7.36
C ILE A 231 5.73 5.46 -5.86
N PHE A 232 5.13 6.56 -5.44
CA PHE A 232 5.19 7.03 -4.05
C PHE A 232 4.37 6.14 -3.12
N ASP A 233 3.18 5.71 -3.53
CA ASP A 233 2.32 4.80 -2.76
C ASP A 233 3.03 3.46 -2.50
N GLN A 234 3.63 2.86 -3.53
CA GLN A 234 4.43 1.65 -3.38
C GLN A 234 5.60 1.87 -2.41
N PHE A 235 6.27 3.02 -2.50
CA PHE A 235 7.36 3.33 -1.59
C PHE A 235 6.88 3.52 -0.15
N LEU A 236 5.73 4.17 0.07
CA LEU A 236 5.11 4.35 1.39
C LEU A 236 4.76 3.01 2.04
N GLN A 237 4.22 2.07 1.26
CA GLN A 237 3.93 0.71 1.71
C GLN A 237 5.22 -0.02 2.11
N ALA A 238 6.21 -0.05 1.21
CA ALA A 238 7.50 -0.70 1.48
C ALA A 238 8.23 -0.08 2.69
N PHE A 239 8.13 1.23 2.87
CA PHE A 239 8.71 1.93 4.03
C PHE A 239 8.02 1.51 5.33
N THR A 240 6.69 1.45 5.35
CA THR A 240 5.90 1.03 6.52
C THR A 240 6.22 -0.40 6.93
N GLU A 241 6.27 -1.31 5.96
CA GLU A 241 6.63 -2.72 6.18
C GLU A 241 8.04 -2.83 6.76
N ALA A 242 9.03 -2.21 6.12
CA ALA A 242 10.42 -2.24 6.58
C ALA A 242 10.62 -1.58 7.96
N GLN A 243 9.81 -0.56 8.29
CA GLN A 243 9.81 0.05 9.61
C GLN A 243 9.30 -0.92 10.68
N GLN A 244 8.21 -1.64 10.40
CA GLN A 244 7.67 -2.65 11.30
C GLN A 244 8.64 -3.83 11.47
N GLU A 245 9.29 -4.26 10.39
CA GLU A 245 10.32 -5.30 10.42
C GLU A 245 11.54 -4.89 11.26
N ASN A 246 12.03 -3.65 11.11
CA ASN A 246 13.09 -3.10 11.96
C ASN A 246 12.71 -3.11 13.45
N GLU A 247 11.47 -2.73 13.77
CA GLU A 247 10.97 -2.72 15.13
C GLU A 247 10.94 -4.14 15.73
N ASN A 248 10.53 -5.14 14.94
CA ASN A 248 10.53 -6.55 15.32
C ASN A 248 11.94 -7.08 15.53
N ILE A 249 12.88 -6.73 14.66
CA ILE A 249 14.30 -7.07 14.79
C ILE A 249 14.87 -6.48 16.09
N ARG A 250 14.53 -5.23 16.41
CA ARG A 250 14.97 -4.57 17.66
C ARG A 250 14.43 -5.30 18.89
N LYS A 251 13.12 -5.60 18.93
CA LYS A 251 12.49 -6.33 20.04
C LYS A 251 13.12 -7.72 20.24
N ARG A 252 13.36 -8.47 19.16
CA ARG A 252 14.03 -9.78 19.24
C ARG A 252 15.45 -9.68 19.80
N LYS A 253 16.24 -8.70 19.35
CA LYS A 253 17.60 -8.47 19.86
C LYS A 253 17.60 -8.13 21.34
N GLU A 254 16.68 -7.28 21.79
CA GLU A 254 16.54 -6.93 23.21
C GLU A 254 16.16 -8.14 24.07
N GLU A 255 15.27 -9.01 23.59
CA GLU A 255 14.91 -10.26 24.28
C GLU A 255 16.08 -11.24 24.36
N GLU A 256 16.81 -11.43 23.26
CA GLU A 256 17.99 -12.29 23.20
C GLU A 256 19.10 -11.79 24.14
N GLU A 257 19.36 -10.47 24.16
CA GLU A 257 20.33 -9.87 25.07
C GLU A 257 19.89 -10.03 26.54
N ARG A 258 18.60 -9.87 26.84
CA ARG A 258 18.07 -10.10 28.18
C ARG A 258 18.22 -11.56 28.61
N ARG A 259 17.93 -12.51 27.72
CA ARG A 259 18.11 -13.95 27.97
C ARG A 259 19.58 -14.29 28.20
N ALA A 260 20.48 -13.77 27.36
CA ALA A 260 21.92 -13.98 27.50
C ALA A 260 22.47 -13.40 28.83
N LYS A 261 22.00 -12.21 29.24
CA LYS A 261 22.35 -11.62 30.55
C LYS A 261 21.87 -12.48 31.72
N MET A 262 20.63 -12.98 31.68
CA MET A 262 20.10 -13.88 32.71
C MET A 262 20.88 -15.20 32.78
N GLU A 263 21.21 -15.80 31.63
CA GLU A 263 21.99 -17.04 31.58
C GLU A 263 23.42 -16.83 32.10
N ALA A 264 24.06 -15.71 31.76
CA ALA A 264 25.39 -15.35 32.27
C ALA A 264 25.39 -15.15 33.79
N GLN A 265 24.39 -14.44 34.33
CA GLN A 265 24.22 -14.24 35.77
C GLN A 265 24.00 -15.57 36.51
N LEU A 266 23.14 -16.45 35.99
CA LEU A 266 22.90 -17.77 36.59
C LEU A 266 24.16 -18.64 36.57
N LYS A 267 24.94 -18.57 35.49
CA LYS A 267 26.22 -19.30 35.38
C LYS A 267 27.25 -18.79 36.38
N GLU A 268 27.35 -17.49 36.56
CA GLU A 268 28.25 -16.87 37.55
C GLU A 268 27.85 -17.25 38.99
N GLN A 269 26.55 -17.24 39.29
CA GLN A 269 26.02 -17.64 40.60
C GLN A 269 26.34 -19.10 40.91
N ARG A 270 26.10 -20.02 39.96
CA ARG A 270 26.46 -21.44 40.10
C ARG A 270 27.96 -21.65 40.30
N GLU A 271 28.80 -20.85 39.64
CA GLU A 271 30.25 -20.95 39.82
C GLU A 271 30.70 -20.44 41.19
N LYS A 272 30.10 -19.35 41.70
CA LYS A 272 30.33 -18.85 43.06
C LYS A 272 29.91 -19.88 44.11
N GLU A 273 28.73 -20.48 43.98
CA GLU A 273 28.26 -21.55 44.86
C GLU A 273 29.20 -22.77 44.84
N ARG A 274 29.67 -23.18 43.66
CA ARG A 274 30.63 -24.29 43.54
C ARG A 274 31.98 -23.97 44.20
N LYS A 275 32.47 -22.73 44.08
CA LYS A 275 33.70 -22.29 44.76
C LYS A 275 33.52 -22.24 46.28
N ALA A 276 32.36 -21.76 46.76
CA ALA A 276 32.04 -21.75 48.19
C ALA A 276 31.93 -23.17 48.78
N ARG A 277 31.31 -24.12 48.07
CA ARG A 277 31.27 -25.54 48.47
C ARG A 277 32.68 -26.14 48.57
N LYS A 278 33.55 -25.90 47.58
CA LYS A 278 34.94 -26.37 47.62
C LYS A 278 35.77 -25.75 48.75
N ALA A 279 35.54 -24.48 49.07
CA ALA A 279 36.23 -23.82 50.17
C ALA A 279 35.80 -24.37 51.54
N LYS A 280 34.52 -24.77 51.69
CA LYS A 280 34.05 -25.47 52.89
C LYS A 280 34.64 -26.88 53.02
N ALA A 281 34.72 -27.63 51.93
CA ALA A 281 35.29 -28.99 51.92
C ALA A 281 36.80 -29.03 52.26
N ASN A 282 37.56 -27.96 51.99
CA ASN A 282 38.99 -27.88 52.34
C ASN A 282 39.25 -27.39 53.78
N GLY A 283 38.20 -27.13 54.58
CA GLY A 283 38.31 -26.59 55.94
C GLY A 283 38.04 -27.61 57.06
N GLU A 284 37.66 -28.84 56.75
CA GLU A 284 37.43 -29.91 57.72
C GLU A 284 38.36 -31.08 57.39
N ASP A 285 39.46 -31.17 58.12
CA ASP A 285 40.34 -32.34 58.13
C ASP A 285 39.61 -33.49 58.85
N ASP A 286 39.48 -34.59 58.13
CA ASP A 286 39.19 -35.96 58.59
C ASP A 286 37.79 -36.24 59.21
N GLY A 287 36.79 -36.58 58.38
CA GLY A 287 35.55 -37.23 58.86
C GLY A 287 34.33 -37.30 57.93
N GLY A 288 34.27 -36.55 56.83
CA GLY A 288 33.03 -36.36 56.04
C GLY A 288 32.92 -37.09 54.69
N GLU A 289 33.97 -37.77 54.22
CA GLU A 289 34.06 -38.26 52.83
C GLU A 289 32.97 -39.27 52.44
N PHE A 290 32.47 -40.05 53.41
CA PHE A 290 31.38 -41.01 53.17
C PHE A 290 30.01 -40.33 53.04
N ASP A 291 29.75 -39.28 53.83
CA ASP A 291 28.46 -38.60 53.85
C ASP A 291 28.29 -37.68 52.61
N ASP A 292 29.40 -37.10 52.12
CA ASP A 292 29.43 -36.38 50.85
C ASP A 292 29.16 -37.29 49.64
N LEU A 293 29.65 -38.53 49.67
CA LEU A 293 29.38 -39.52 48.62
C LEU A 293 27.89 -39.92 48.62
N VAL A 294 27.30 -40.11 49.80
CA VAL A 294 25.87 -40.41 49.96
C VAL A 294 25.00 -39.24 49.54
N SER A 295 25.36 -38.00 49.89
CA SER A 295 24.65 -36.78 49.50
C SER A 295 24.70 -36.53 47.98
N ALA A 296 25.85 -36.80 47.34
CA ALA A 296 26.00 -36.73 45.89
C ALA A 296 25.14 -37.80 45.16
N LEU A 297 25.07 -39.02 45.70
CA LEU A 297 24.20 -40.08 45.20
C LEU A 297 22.70 -39.77 45.38
N ARG A 298 22.33 -39.10 46.48
CA ARG A 298 20.94 -38.73 46.80
C ARG A 298 20.44 -37.50 46.04
N SER A 299 21.33 -36.56 45.73
CA SER A 299 21.03 -35.34 44.96
C SER A 299 21.04 -35.55 43.44
N GLY A 300 21.56 -36.68 42.95
CA GLY A 300 21.62 -37.03 41.54
C GLY A 300 22.72 -36.30 40.74
N GLU A 301 23.54 -35.45 41.37
CA GLU A 301 24.63 -34.70 40.73
C GLU A 301 25.68 -35.63 40.06
N VAL A 302 25.82 -36.86 40.54
CA VAL A 302 26.78 -37.86 40.00
C VAL A 302 26.39 -38.32 38.58
N PHE A 303 25.10 -38.31 38.23
CA PHE A 303 24.61 -38.84 36.95
C PHE A 303 24.59 -37.79 35.82
N ASP A 304 24.71 -36.50 36.13
CA ASP A 304 24.50 -35.41 35.17
C ASP A 304 25.72 -35.18 34.26
N LYS A 305 26.91 -35.58 34.71
CA LYS A 305 28.18 -35.38 33.98
C LYS A 305 28.37 -36.33 32.78
N ASP A 306 27.73 -37.50 32.78
CA ASP A 306 27.87 -38.50 31.71
C ASP A 306 26.77 -38.44 30.64
N LEU A 307 25.59 -37.89 30.95
CA LEU A 307 24.50 -37.71 29.98
C LEU A 307 24.87 -36.72 28.86
N SER A 308 25.68 -35.70 29.18
CA SER A 308 26.16 -34.71 28.21
C SER A 308 27.21 -35.28 27.23
N LYS A 309 27.97 -36.31 27.63
CA LYS A 309 28.91 -37.03 26.76
C LYS A 309 28.20 -38.07 25.88
N MET A 310 27.17 -38.76 26.39
CA MET A 310 26.38 -39.71 25.58
C MET A 310 25.61 -39.04 24.43
N LYS A 311 25.11 -37.81 24.60
CA LYS A 311 24.41 -37.09 23.53
C LYS A 311 25.30 -36.65 22.37
N ARG A 312 26.62 -36.47 22.58
CA ARG A 312 27.57 -36.12 21.49
C ARG A 312 27.93 -37.33 20.61
N ASN A 313 27.93 -38.55 21.16
CA ASN A 313 28.23 -39.75 20.37
C ASN A 313 27.08 -40.21 19.46
N ARG A 314 25.82 -39.89 19.80
CA ARG A 314 24.66 -40.28 18.96
C ARG A 314 24.55 -39.50 17.64
N LYS A 315 25.25 -38.37 17.50
CA LYS A 315 25.22 -37.54 16.27
C LYS A 315 26.28 -37.93 15.22
N ARG A 316 27.27 -38.76 15.56
CA ARG A 316 28.31 -39.22 14.62
C ARG A 316 27.97 -40.53 13.90
N ILE A 317 27.07 -41.35 14.44
CA ILE A 317 26.73 -42.66 13.86
C ILE A 317 25.76 -42.54 12.66
N ASN A 318 25.05 -41.42 12.50
CA ASN A 318 24.02 -41.28 11.46
C ASN A 318 24.52 -40.72 10.11
N SER A 319 25.84 -40.69 9.86
CA SER A 319 26.44 -40.17 8.62
C SER A 319 27.22 -41.21 7.80
N GLN A 320 27.19 -42.49 8.19
CA GLN A 320 27.78 -43.58 7.42
C GLN A 320 26.81 -44.75 7.42
N ASN A 321 25.80 -44.67 6.55
CA ASN A 321 25.10 -45.81 5.94
C ASN A 321 23.95 -45.25 5.11
N ASN A 322 24.28 -44.84 3.89
CA ASN A 322 23.34 -44.90 2.79
C ASN A 322 24.15 -44.89 1.49
N ASP A 323 24.76 -46.05 1.20
CA ASP A 323 25.07 -46.39 -0.17
C ASP A 323 24.90 -47.89 -0.44
N SER A 324 24.26 -48.16 -1.58
CA SER A 324 24.17 -49.41 -2.33
C SER A 324 23.31 -50.57 -1.79
N SER A 325 22.17 -50.81 -2.46
CA SER A 325 21.88 -52.11 -3.11
C SER A 325 20.75 -51.96 -4.14
N ARG A 326 21.11 -52.22 -5.41
CA ARG A 326 20.29 -52.51 -6.61
C ARG A 326 19.35 -53.71 -6.36
N GLU A 327 18.29 -54.08 -7.09
CA GLU A 327 17.72 -53.87 -8.44
C GLU A 327 16.34 -54.62 -8.40
N ARG A 328 15.23 -54.23 -9.07
CA ARG A 328 14.90 -54.57 -10.47
C ARG A 328 13.54 -53.98 -10.92
N PRO A 329 13.29 -53.89 -12.24
CA PRO A 329 12.24 -53.07 -12.83
C PRO A 329 10.97 -53.85 -13.23
N LEU A 330 9.82 -53.19 -13.15
CA LEU A 330 8.59 -53.62 -13.83
C LEU A 330 7.99 -52.46 -14.61
N MET A 331 7.84 -52.69 -15.92
CA MET A 331 7.10 -51.86 -16.87
C MET A 331 5.63 -51.73 -16.49
N LYS A 332 5.02 -50.56 -16.72
CA LYS A 332 3.90 -50.39 -17.69
C LYS A 332 3.42 -48.93 -17.78
N LEU A 333 3.52 -48.43 -19.01
CA LEU A 333 2.60 -47.56 -19.78
C LEU A 333 1.45 -46.80 -19.08
N ASN A 334 1.44 -45.50 -19.42
CA ASN A 334 0.34 -44.61 -19.85
C ASN A 334 -0.95 -44.51 -19.03
N PHE A 335 -1.28 -43.29 -18.60
CA PHE A 335 -2.25 -42.43 -19.30
C PHE A 335 -1.88 -40.95 -19.12
#